data_AF-A0A9D9BZB7-F1
#
_entry.id   AF-A0A9D9BZB7-F1
#
_cell.length_a   1.000
_cell.length_b   1.000
_cell.length_c   1.000
_cell.angle_alpha   90.00
_cell.angle_beta   90.00
_cell.angle_gamma   90.00
#
_symmetry.space_group_name_H-M   'P 1'
#
loop_
_entity.id
_entity.type
_entity.pdbx_description
1 polymer ?
#
loop_
_entity_poly.entity_id
_entity_poly.type
_entity_poly.pdbx_seq_one_letter_code
_entity_poly.pdbx_strand_id
1 'polypeptide(L)'
;HNIKAFTNYLKDPSPFTCLIIDATDLVLDESKEHVKLLLKTAKVSTTKKLQPVEAEGWLKRQFALMGIQIKDETVKLFFNRIGRNLLNAKNEVDKLLCYIGDRKIVTNQDVNDCVIREIESDVYQLSNAIVAQDHNKIIAIYEDLIKAGKSAQELFSLIARSMIQVLVVKKMLREGYKQPEISSSLRVSQGRASYLIKDAKSFSWQILEDNVLRLGDLDYKIKSGQVEISTGLEFLLFNINN
;
A
#
# COMPACT_ATOMS: atom_id res chain seq x y z
N HIS A 1 3.63 2.51 33.74
CA HIS A 1 3.12 1.11 33.68
C HIS A 1 3.70 0.28 34.82
N ASN A 2 2.89 -0.56 35.47
CA ASN A 2 3.33 -1.38 36.61
C ASN A 2 3.99 -2.68 36.13
N ILE A 3 5.28 -2.60 35.80
CA ILE A 3 6.09 -3.74 35.32
C ILE A 3 6.12 -4.87 36.36
N LYS A 4 6.13 -4.54 37.66
CA LYS A 4 6.14 -5.55 38.73
C LYS A 4 4.88 -6.41 38.72
N ALA A 5 3.71 -5.80 38.57
CA ALA A 5 2.44 -6.54 38.48
C ALA A 5 2.41 -7.46 37.25
N PHE A 6 2.89 -6.99 36.10
CA PHE A 6 2.98 -7.80 34.88
C PHE A 6 3.93 -8.99 35.04
N THR A 7 5.13 -8.75 35.59
CA THR A 7 6.10 -9.82 35.88
C THR A 7 5.54 -10.85 36.86
N ASN A 8 4.80 -10.43 37.89
CA ASN A 8 4.15 -11.34 38.83
C ASN A 8 3.08 -12.20 38.14
N TYR A 9 2.25 -11.60 37.29
CA TYR A 9 1.27 -12.35 36.51
C TYR A 9 1.93 -13.37 35.57
N LEU A 10 3.04 -13.01 34.92
CA LEU A 10 3.77 -13.96 34.07
C LEU A 10 4.37 -15.15 34.84
N LYS A 11 4.66 -15.01 36.14
CA LYS A 11 5.17 -16.12 36.95
C LYS A 11 4.08 -17.11 37.35
N ASP A 12 2.85 -16.63 37.50
CA ASP A 12 1.68 -17.43 37.92
C ASP A 12 0.43 -16.97 37.13
N PRO A 13 0.35 -17.31 35.83
CA PRO A 13 -0.77 -16.89 35.00
C PRO A 13 -2.05 -17.63 35.40
N SER A 14 -3.18 -16.92 35.36
CA SER A 14 -4.47 -17.54 35.68
C SER A 14 -4.79 -18.67 34.68
N PRO A 15 -5.15 -19.88 35.16
CA PRO A 15 -5.48 -21.01 34.28
C PRO A 15 -6.77 -20.80 33.48
N PHE A 16 -7.58 -19.81 33.85
CA PHE A 16 -8.84 -19.48 33.19
C PHE A 16 -8.73 -18.30 32.21
N THR A 17 -7.52 -17.75 32.02
CA THR A 17 -7.29 -16.58 31.16
C THR A 17 -6.34 -16.92 30.02
N CYS A 18 -6.77 -16.68 28.79
CA CYS A 18 -5.87 -16.64 27.63
C CYS A 18 -5.42 -15.19 27.39
N LEU A 19 -4.20 -14.86 27.78
CA LEU A 19 -3.63 -13.53 27.53
C LEU A 19 -3.00 -13.49 26.13
N ILE A 20 -3.55 -12.65 25.25
CA ILE A 20 -2.99 -12.37 23.93
C ILE A 20 -2.35 -10.98 23.98
N ILE A 21 -1.08 -10.90 23.61
CA ILE A 21 -0.32 -9.65 23.52
C ILE A 21 -0.04 -9.38 22.04
N ASP A 22 -0.62 -8.32 21.52
CA ASP A 22 -0.28 -7.81 20.19
C ASP A 22 0.92 -6.86 20.31
N ALA A 23 2.05 -7.29 19.77
CA ALA A 23 3.29 -6.52 19.70
C ALA A 23 3.58 -6.03 18.27
N THR A 24 2.55 -5.81 17.45
CA THR A 24 2.71 -5.28 16.09
C THR A 24 3.50 -3.97 16.10
N ASP A 25 4.49 -3.88 15.22
CA ASP A 25 5.42 -2.75 15.07
C ASP A 25 6.24 -2.39 16.32
N LEU A 26 6.31 -3.27 17.33
CA LEU A 26 7.16 -3.11 18.50
C LEU A 26 8.43 -3.94 18.39
N VAL A 27 9.58 -3.29 18.59
CA VAL A 27 10.87 -3.98 18.78
C VAL A 27 11.03 -4.25 20.27
N LEU A 28 11.01 -5.52 20.65
CA LEU A 28 11.21 -5.93 22.03
C LEU A 28 12.69 -5.81 22.40
N ASP A 29 12.97 -5.08 23.48
CA ASP A 29 14.30 -5.01 24.07
C ASP A 29 14.55 -6.26 24.93
N GLU A 30 15.12 -7.29 24.31
CA GLU A 30 15.41 -8.58 24.94
C GLU A 30 16.43 -8.49 26.08
N SER A 31 17.08 -7.34 26.30
CA SER A 31 17.96 -7.16 27.46
C SER A 31 17.18 -7.07 28.78
N LYS A 32 15.92 -6.61 28.73
CA LYS A 32 15.08 -6.34 29.90
C LYS A 32 14.54 -7.63 30.52
N GLU A 33 14.60 -7.71 31.85
CA GLU A 33 14.21 -8.91 32.62
C GLU A 33 12.76 -9.35 32.38
N HIS A 34 11.81 -8.41 32.32
CA HIS A 34 10.39 -8.70 32.08
C HIS A 34 10.12 -9.18 30.64
N VAL A 35 10.92 -8.73 29.66
CA VAL A 35 10.82 -9.20 28.27
C VAL A 35 11.36 -10.63 28.17
N LYS A 36 12.49 -10.93 28.81
CA LYS A 36 13.01 -12.30 28.90
C LYS A 36 12.01 -13.26 29.55
N LEU A 37 11.39 -12.83 30.64
CA LEU A 37 10.35 -13.63 31.31
C LEU A 37 9.15 -13.84 30.38
N LEU A 38 8.66 -12.78 29.71
CA LEU A 38 7.56 -12.89 28.75
C LEU A 38 7.87 -13.92 27.66
N LEU A 39 9.02 -13.81 27.00
CA LEU A 39 9.41 -14.72 25.90
C LEU A 39 9.61 -16.17 26.36
N LYS A 40 10.00 -16.39 27.62
CA LYS A 40 10.13 -17.73 28.21
C LYS A 40 8.76 -18.36 28.51
N THR A 41 7.77 -17.55 28.89
CA THR A 41 6.49 -18.04 29.40
C THR A 41 5.41 -18.09 28.31
N ALA A 42 5.44 -17.16 27.38
CA ALA A 42 4.45 -17.06 26.31
C ALA A 42 4.80 -17.97 25.13
N LYS A 43 3.77 -18.44 24.42
CA LYS A 43 3.93 -18.99 23.08
C LYS A 43 4.13 -17.84 22.10
N VAL A 44 5.36 -17.62 21.66
CA VAL A 44 5.71 -16.51 20.76
C VAL A 44 5.50 -16.94 19.31
N SER A 45 4.73 -16.17 18.57
CA SER A 45 4.61 -16.29 17.12
C SER A 45 5.01 -14.97 16.48
N THR A 46 6.10 -14.99 15.71
CA THR A 46 6.60 -13.80 15.03
C THR A 46 6.16 -13.84 13.57
N THR A 47 5.31 -12.89 13.17
CA THR A 47 4.94 -12.70 11.77
C THR A 47 5.86 -11.65 11.15
N LYS A 48 6.82 -12.09 10.35
CA LYS A 48 7.62 -11.17 9.54
C LYS A 48 6.81 -10.73 8.32
N LYS A 49 7.00 -9.49 7.87
CA LYS A 49 6.53 -9.07 6.54
C LYS A 49 7.15 -10.00 5.50
N LEU A 50 6.31 -10.67 4.71
CA LEU A 50 6.78 -11.55 3.64
C LEU A 50 7.59 -10.74 2.63
N GLN A 51 8.76 -11.25 2.28
CA GLN A 51 9.51 -10.80 1.13
C GLN A 51 8.75 -11.16 -0.17
N PRO A 52 9.03 -10.48 -1.30
CA PRO A 52 8.33 -10.73 -2.56
C PRO A 52 8.28 -12.22 -2.95
N VAL A 53 9.41 -12.92 -2.84
CA VAL A 53 9.53 -14.36 -3.16
C VAL A 53 8.67 -15.21 -2.22
N GLU A 54 8.59 -14.85 -0.94
CA GLU A 54 7.83 -15.59 0.05
C GLU A 54 6.31 -15.39 -0.15
N ALA A 55 5.89 -14.20 -0.57
CA ALA A 55 4.51 -13.89 -0.94
C ALA A 55 4.06 -14.66 -2.19
N GLU A 56 4.90 -14.72 -3.23
CA GLU A 56 4.66 -15.54 -4.42
C GLU A 56 4.54 -17.03 -4.05
N GLY A 57 5.45 -17.53 -3.21
CA GLY A 57 5.38 -18.90 -2.70
C GLY A 57 4.13 -19.16 -1.86
N TRP A 58 3.70 -18.19 -1.04
CA TRP A 58 2.45 -18.29 -0.27
C TRP A 58 1.25 -18.43 -1.19
N LEU A 59 1.15 -17.62 -2.25
CA LEU A 59 0.02 -17.67 -3.19
C LEU A 59 -0.07 -19.04 -3.88
N LYS A 60 1.07 -19.54 -4.39
CA LYS A 60 1.13 -20.88 -5.00
C LYS A 60 0.68 -21.97 -4.02
N ARG A 61 1.09 -21.89 -2.75
CA ARG A 61 0.66 -22.83 -1.71
C ARG A 61 -0.85 -22.76 -1.44
N GLN A 62 -1.45 -21.57 -1.42
CA GLN A 62 -2.91 -21.45 -1.22
C GLN A 62 -3.70 -22.19 -2.30
N PHE A 63 -3.33 -22.00 -3.58
CA PHE A 63 -3.99 -22.72 -4.67
C PHE A 63 -3.68 -24.22 -4.65
N ALA A 64 -2.44 -24.61 -4.33
CA ALA A 64 -2.05 -26.01 -4.22
C ALA A 64 -2.83 -26.77 -3.13
N LEU A 65 -3.10 -26.13 -1.98
CA LEU A 65 -3.94 -26.70 -0.91
C LEU A 65 -5.36 -27.02 -1.36
N MET A 66 -5.84 -26.37 -2.42
CA MET A 66 -7.16 -26.61 -3.02
C MET A 66 -7.10 -27.44 -4.31
N GLY A 67 -5.93 -27.99 -4.64
CA GLY A 67 -5.71 -28.78 -5.84
C GLY A 67 -5.79 -27.96 -7.13
N ILE A 68 -5.51 -26.66 -7.07
CA ILE A 68 -5.58 -25.72 -8.20
C ILE A 68 -4.17 -25.32 -8.63
N GLN A 69 -3.94 -25.28 -9.93
CA GLN A 69 -2.68 -24.88 -10.56
C GLN A 69 -2.69 -23.40 -10.93
N ILE A 70 -1.55 -22.72 -10.77
CA ILE A 70 -1.33 -21.35 -11.20
C ILE A 70 0.10 -21.21 -11.73
N LYS A 71 0.27 -20.57 -12.88
CA LYS A 71 1.60 -20.35 -13.48
C LYS A 71 2.31 -19.16 -12.83
N ASP A 72 3.64 -19.18 -12.88
CA ASP A 72 4.50 -18.12 -12.32
C ASP A 72 4.22 -16.73 -12.91
N GLU A 73 3.93 -16.66 -14.21
CA GLU A 73 3.51 -15.43 -14.88
C GLU A 73 2.20 -14.86 -14.30
N THR A 74 1.24 -15.74 -13.99
CA THR A 74 -0.06 -15.40 -13.41
C THR A 74 0.07 -14.95 -11.97
N VAL A 75 0.96 -15.58 -11.20
CA VAL A 75 1.33 -15.15 -9.84
C VAL A 75 1.94 -13.74 -9.86
N LYS A 76 2.85 -13.46 -10.79
CA LYS A 76 3.43 -12.12 -10.94
C LYS A 76 2.38 -11.09 -11.33
N LEU A 77 1.50 -11.43 -12.28
CA LEU A 77 0.38 -10.57 -12.68
C LEU A 77 -0.54 -10.24 -11.49
N PHE A 78 -0.87 -11.25 -10.67
CA PHE A 78 -1.68 -11.07 -9.47
C PHE A 78 -1.08 -10.04 -8.52
N PHE A 79 0.18 -10.21 -8.12
CA PHE A 79 0.85 -9.27 -7.21
C PHE A 79 1.15 -7.90 -7.85
N ASN A 80 1.26 -7.82 -9.17
CA ASN A 80 1.33 -6.54 -9.86
C ASN A 80 0.02 -5.75 -9.76
N ARG A 81 -1.14 -6.41 -9.69
CA ARG A 81 -2.44 -5.75 -9.55
C ARG A 81 -2.71 -5.31 -8.11
N ILE A 82 -2.48 -6.18 -7.12
CA ILE A 82 -2.97 -5.95 -5.75
C ILE A 82 -1.94 -5.37 -4.78
N GLY A 83 -0.70 -5.16 -5.23
CA GLY A 83 0.42 -4.86 -4.35
C GLY A 83 0.86 -6.07 -3.52
N ARG A 84 1.43 -5.86 -2.33
CA ARG A 84 1.97 -6.94 -1.47
C ARG A 84 1.31 -7.02 -0.09
N ASN A 85 0.02 -6.69 -0.03
CA ASN A 85 -0.78 -6.84 1.17
C ASN A 85 -1.40 -8.24 1.22
N LEU A 86 -0.98 -9.08 2.17
CA LEU A 86 -1.47 -10.45 2.32
C LEU A 86 -2.97 -10.55 2.63
N LEU A 87 -3.52 -9.58 3.35
CA LEU A 87 -4.95 -9.58 3.66
C LEU A 87 -5.75 -9.37 2.37
N ASN A 88 -5.33 -8.41 1.55
CA ASN A 88 -5.90 -8.20 0.23
C ASN A 88 -5.68 -9.44 -0.64
N ALA A 89 -4.47 -10.00 -0.65
CA ALA A 89 -4.17 -11.22 -1.41
C ALA A 89 -5.09 -12.39 -1.04
N LYS A 90 -5.40 -12.58 0.25
CA LYS A 90 -6.34 -13.63 0.67
C LYS A 90 -7.75 -13.39 0.14
N ASN A 91 -8.24 -12.17 0.20
CA ASN A 91 -9.56 -11.82 -0.33
C ASN A 91 -9.64 -12.04 -1.85
N GLU A 92 -8.58 -11.66 -2.57
CA GLU A 92 -8.50 -11.83 -4.03
C GLU A 92 -8.34 -13.30 -4.44
N VAL A 93 -7.65 -14.11 -3.63
CA VAL A 93 -7.63 -15.57 -3.78
C VAL A 93 -9.03 -16.16 -3.63
N ASP A 94 -9.75 -15.78 -2.57
CA ASP A 94 -11.11 -16.31 -2.34
C ASP A 94 -12.06 -15.95 -3.48
N LYS A 95 -11.96 -14.73 -4.01
CA LYS A 95 -12.73 -14.32 -5.20
C LYS A 95 -12.37 -15.13 -6.43
N LEU A 96 -11.08 -15.34 -6.70
CA LEU A 96 -10.63 -16.17 -7.82
C LEU A 96 -11.14 -17.60 -7.71
N LEU A 97 -11.09 -18.18 -6.50
CA LEU A 97 -11.61 -19.53 -6.25
C LEU A 97 -13.11 -19.61 -6.56
N CYS A 98 -13.89 -18.61 -6.15
CA CYS A 98 -15.31 -18.53 -6.52
C CYS A 98 -15.52 -18.33 -8.03
N TYR A 99 -14.70 -17.51 -8.68
CA TYR A 99 -14.83 -17.18 -10.10
C TYR A 99 -14.51 -18.35 -11.03
N ILE A 100 -13.48 -19.14 -10.72
CA ILE A 100 -13.07 -20.25 -11.60
C ILE A 100 -13.99 -21.47 -11.50
N GLY A 101 -14.79 -21.57 -10.44
CA GLY A 101 -15.68 -22.71 -10.17
C GLY A 101 -14.91 -24.02 -10.04
N ASP A 102 -15.34 -25.04 -10.80
CA ASP A 102 -14.73 -26.37 -10.76
C ASP A 102 -13.39 -26.49 -11.51
N ARG A 103 -12.97 -25.43 -12.23
CA ARG A 103 -11.70 -25.45 -12.94
C ARG A 103 -10.53 -25.59 -11.97
N LYS A 104 -9.56 -26.40 -12.35
CA LYS A 104 -8.33 -26.66 -11.56
C LYS A 104 -7.14 -25.81 -12.00
N ILE A 105 -7.37 -24.74 -12.76
CA ILE A 105 -6.32 -23.84 -13.23
C ILE A 105 -6.78 -22.39 -13.21
N VAL A 106 -5.94 -21.51 -12.66
CA VAL A 106 -6.09 -20.05 -12.75
C VAL A 106 -5.24 -19.54 -13.92
N THR A 107 -5.86 -18.75 -14.79
CA THR A 107 -5.22 -18.15 -15.97
C THR A 107 -4.98 -16.65 -15.77
N ASN A 108 -4.18 -16.04 -16.65
CA ASN A 108 -4.00 -14.58 -16.67
C ASN A 108 -5.32 -13.84 -16.90
N GLN A 109 -6.23 -14.42 -17.70
CA GLN A 109 -7.53 -13.82 -17.96
C GLN A 109 -8.38 -13.78 -16.68
N ASP A 110 -8.41 -14.88 -15.91
CA ASP A 110 -9.13 -14.94 -14.63
C ASP A 110 -8.65 -13.86 -13.66
N VAL A 111 -7.33 -13.67 -13.58
CA VAL A 111 -6.74 -12.58 -12.77
C VAL A 111 -7.15 -11.21 -13.31
N ASN A 112 -7.18 -11.04 -14.63
CA ASN A 112 -7.55 -9.74 -15.21
C ASN A 112 -9.01 -9.37 -14.98
N ASP A 113 -9.90 -10.36 -14.99
CA ASP A 113 -11.34 -10.17 -14.85
C ASP A 113 -11.77 -10.04 -13.38
N CYS A 114 -11.16 -10.83 -12.48
CA CYS A 114 -11.62 -10.96 -11.10
C CYS A 114 -10.80 -10.12 -10.10
N VAL A 115 -9.51 -9.92 -10.37
CA VAL A 115 -8.59 -9.25 -9.45
C VAL A 115 -8.55 -7.76 -9.73
N ILE A 116 -9.05 -6.99 -8.77
CA ILE A 116 -9.12 -5.54 -8.86
C ILE A 116 -7.74 -4.98 -8.52
N ARG A 117 -7.27 -4.00 -9.30
CA ARG A 117 -6.00 -3.31 -9.01
C ARG A 117 -6.13 -2.51 -7.72
N GLU A 118 -5.06 -2.49 -6.92
CA GLU A 118 -4.99 -1.69 -5.71
C GLU A 118 -5.01 -0.20 -6.11
N ILE A 119 -6.11 0.48 -5.78
CA ILE A 119 -6.36 1.89 -6.15
C ILE A 119 -5.19 2.79 -5.77
N GLU A 120 -4.57 2.56 -4.60
CA GLU A 120 -3.42 3.36 -4.19
C GLU A 120 -2.25 3.20 -5.17
N SER A 121 -1.96 1.98 -5.65
CA SER A 121 -0.92 1.72 -6.65
C SER A 121 -1.20 2.46 -7.96
N ASP A 122 -2.44 2.41 -8.45
CA ASP A 122 -2.85 3.11 -9.67
C ASP A 122 -2.78 4.63 -9.50
N VAL A 123 -3.21 5.18 -8.36
CA VAL A 123 -3.10 6.61 -8.09
C VAL A 123 -1.64 7.06 -7.96
N TYR A 124 -0.73 6.23 -7.42
CA TYR A 124 0.70 6.54 -7.44
C TYR A 124 1.23 6.63 -8.86
N GLN A 125 0.87 5.65 -9.70
CA GLN A 125 1.28 5.65 -11.10
C GLN A 125 0.70 6.84 -11.87
N LEU A 126 -0.56 7.21 -11.60
CA LEU A 126 -1.21 8.40 -12.14
C LEU A 126 -0.49 9.68 -11.70
N SER A 127 -0.20 9.82 -10.41
CA SER A 127 0.51 11.00 -9.88
C SER A 127 1.89 11.15 -10.51
N ASN A 128 2.63 10.04 -10.65
CA ASN A 128 3.91 10.03 -11.33
C ASN A 128 3.77 10.45 -12.80
N ALA A 129 2.77 9.90 -13.50
CA ALA A 129 2.48 10.25 -14.89
C ALA A 129 2.13 11.73 -15.07
N ILE A 130 1.39 12.35 -14.13
CA ILE A 130 1.10 13.80 -14.15
C ILE A 130 2.39 14.61 -14.02
N VAL A 131 3.26 14.27 -13.05
CA VAL A 131 4.53 14.99 -12.84
C VAL A 131 5.48 14.80 -14.04
N ALA A 132 5.46 13.61 -14.66
CA ALA A 132 6.22 13.28 -15.86
C ALA A 132 5.59 13.80 -17.18
N GLN A 133 4.38 14.35 -17.13
CA GLN A 133 3.59 14.77 -18.30
C GLN A 133 3.35 13.64 -19.33
N ASP A 134 3.22 12.39 -18.86
CA ASP A 134 2.92 11.22 -19.70
C ASP A 134 1.41 11.11 -19.94
N HIS A 135 0.89 11.92 -20.86
CA HIS A 135 -0.54 12.02 -21.15
C HIS A 135 -1.21 10.70 -21.53
N ASN A 136 -0.51 9.83 -22.28
CA ASN A 136 -1.04 8.52 -22.68
C ASN A 136 -1.31 7.66 -21.44
N LYS A 137 -0.35 7.66 -20.50
CA LYS A 137 -0.47 6.90 -19.25
C LYS A 137 -1.50 7.51 -18.30
N ILE A 138 -1.60 8.85 -18.26
CA ILE A 138 -2.63 9.56 -17.49
C ILE A 138 -4.02 9.12 -17.93
N ILE A 139 -4.32 9.19 -19.24
CA ILE A 139 -5.63 8.82 -19.80
C ILE A 139 -5.97 7.36 -19.45
N ALA A 140 -5.05 6.43 -19.72
CA ALA A 140 -5.29 5.01 -19.49
C ALA A 140 -5.61 4.70 -18.03
N ILE A 141 -4.84 5.25 -17.08
CA ILE A 141 -5.07 4.99 -15.65
C ILE A 141 -6.32 5.69 -15.15
N TYR A 142 -6.57 6.93 -15.58
CA TYR A 142 -7.75 7.68 -15.19
C TYR A 142 -9.04 6.98 -15.64
N GLU A 143 -9.10 6.52 -16.89
CA GLU A 143 -10.25 5.76 -17.39
C GLU A 143 -10.47 4.45 -16.62
N ASP A 144 -9.42 3.69 -16.34
CA ASP A 144 -9.50 2.46 -15.54
C ASP A 144 -10.10 2.74 -14.15
N LEU A 145 -9.68 3.84 -13.51
CA LEU A 145 -10.16 4.23 -12.18
C LEU A 145 -11.61 4.70 -12.18
N ILE A 146 -12.04 5.46 -13.20
CA ILE A 146 -13.45 5.86 -13.36
C ILE A 146 -14.33 4.64 -13.65
N LYS A 147 -13.90 3.73 -14.53
CA LYS A 147 -14.60 2.45 -14.81
C LYS A 147 -14.71 1.57 -13.56
N ALA A 148 -13.73 1.65 -12.66
CA ALA A 148 -13.77 0.99 -11.35
C ALA A 148 -14.70 1.69 -10.32
N GLY A 149 -15.48 2.69 -10.75
CA GLY A 149 -16.47 3.38 -9.92
C GLY A 149 -15.89 4.41 -8.94
N LYS A 150 -14.65 4.88 -9.17
CA LYS A 150 -14.04 5.92 -8.33
C LYS A 150 -14.64 7.28 -8.66
N SER A 151 -14.98 8.05 -7.63
CA SER A 151 -15.43 9.43 -7.80
C SER A 151 -14.25 10.38 -8.06
N ALA A 152 -14.50 11.49 -8.77
CA ALA A 152 -13.50 12.54 -8.97
C ALA A 152 -12.95 13.09 -7.63
N GLN A 153 -13.79 13.18 -6.59
CA GLN A 153 -13.39 13.60 -5.26
C GLN A 153 -12.38 12.65 -4.60
N GLU A 154 -12.62 11.35 -4.68
CA GLU A 154 -11.68 10.35 -4.17
C GLU A 154 -10.36 10.41 -4.93
N LEU A 155 -10.40 10.48 -6.25
CA LEU A 155 -9.21 10.56 -7.09
C LEU A 155 -8.38 11.81 -6.82
N PHE A 156 -9.02 12.98 -6.79
CA PHE A 156 -8.35 14.24 -6.47
C PHE A 156 -7.64 14.17 -5.12
N SER A 157 -8.33 13.68 -4.09
CA SER A 157 -7.78 13.57 -2.73
C SER A 157 -6.56 12.63 -2.67
N LEU A 158 -6.61 11.50 -3.39
CA LEU A 158 -5.52 10.53 -3.43
C LEU A 158 -4.32 11.04 -4.26
N ILE A 159 -4.56 11.71 -5.39
CA ILE A 159 -3.52 12.33 -6.22
C ILE A 159 -2.81 13.43 -5.41
N ALA A 160 -3.57 14.30 -4.75
CA ALA A 160 -3.02 15.36 -3.93
C ALA A 160 -2.12 14.79 -2.82
N ARG A 161 -2.62 13.79 -2.09
CA ARG A 161 -1.84 13.10 -1.05
C ARG A 161 -0.56 12.49 -1.62
N SER A 162 -0.64 11.83 -2.76
CA SER A 162 0.49 11.19 -3.42
C SER A 162 1.59 12.20 -3.80
N MET A 163 1.23 13.30 -4.46
CA MET A 163 2.19 14.34 -4.84
C MET A 163 2.84 15.02 -3.63
N ILE A 164 2.05 15.32 -2.59
CA ILE A 164 2.56 15.84 -1.31
C ILE A 164 3.57 14.86 -0.69
N GLN A 165 3.26 13.55 -0.69
CA GLN A 165 4.18 12.55 -0.18
C GLN A 165 5.50 12.51 -0.95
N VAL A 166 5.47 12.60 -2.28
CA VAL A 166 6.70 12.66 -3.09
C VAL A 166 7.53 13.91 -2.76
N LEU A 167 6.89 15.07 -2.61
CA LEU A 167 7.57 16.31 -2.19
C LEU A 167 8.18 16.20 -0.78
N VAL A 168 7.44 15.62 0.18
CA VAL A 168 7.94 15.37 1.54
C VAL A 168 9.14 14.42 1.50
N VAL A 169 9.08 13.34 0.72
CA VAL A 169 10.22 12.42 0.56
C VAL A 169 11.41 13.13 -0.09
N LYS A 170 11.19 14.01 -1.08
CA LYS A 170 12.27 14.84 -1.66
C LYS A 170 12.96 15.69 -0.59
N LYS A 171 12.17 16.31 0.30
CA LYS A 171 12.69 17.09 1.43
C LYS A 171 13.52 16.21 2.38
N MET A 172 12.97 15.08 2.81
CA MET A 172 13.67 14.14 3.70
C MET A 172 14.99 13.63 3.09
N LEU A 173 15.02 13.34 1.79
CA LEU A 173 16.24 12.93 1.10
C LEU A 173 17.31 14.04 1.11
N ARG A 174 16.90 15.32 0.97
CA ARG A 174 17.82 16.47 1.09
C ARG A 174 18.38 16.63 2.51
N GLU A 175 17.59 16.26 3.50
CA GLU A 175 17.97 16.25 4.92
C GLU A 175 18.78 15.00 5.33
N GLY A 176 19.05 14.08 4.38
CA GLY A 176 19.92 12.91 4.59
C GLY A 176 19.22 11.65 5.09
N TYR A 177 17.89 11.63 5.16
CA TYR A 177 17.13 10.46 5.59
C TYR A 177 17.29 9.29 4.60
N LYS A 178 17.41 8.08 5.14
CA LYS A 178 17.47 6.82 4.40
C LYS A 178 16.10 6.16 4.33
N GLN A 179 15.97 5.17 3.44
CA GLN A 179 14.71 4.46 3.21
C GLN A 179 14.03 3.92 4.48
N PRO A 180 14.74 3.34 5.46
CA PRO A 180 14.08 2.89 6.69
C PRO A 180 13.48 4.02 7.51
N GLU A 181 14.15 5.16 7.58
CA GLU A 181 13.70 6.34 8.34
C GLU A 181 12.50 6.99 7.65
N ILE A 182 12.51 7.06 6.32
CA ILE A 182 11.39 7.54 5.50
C ILE A 182 10.17 6.62 5.68
N SER A 183 10.37 5.30 5.61
CA SER A 183 9.32 4.30 5.83
C SER A 183 8.65 4.46 7.19
N SER A 184 9.45 4.61 8.25
CA SER A 184 8.95 4.81 9.62
C SER A 184 8.24 6.14 9.80
N SER A 185 8.82 7.24 9.30
CA SER A 185 8.26 8.60 9.42
C SER A 185 6.90 8.72 8.72
N LEU A 186 6.78 8.17 7.51
CA LEU A 186 5.54 8.20 6.75
C LEU A 186 4.57 7.06 7.08
N ARG A 187 4.95 6.15 7.98
CA ARG A 187 4.19 4.93 8.33
C ARG A 187 3.78 4.11 7.10
N VAL A 188 4.69 4.00 6.14
CA VAL A 188 4.51 3.20 4.91
C VAL A 188 5.43 2.00 4.91
N SER A 189 5.14 0.99 4.09
CA SER A 189 6.04 -0.16 3.92
C SER A 189 7.39 0.24 3.32
N GLN A 190 8.43 -0.55 3.57
CA GLN A 190 9.75 -0.34 2.94
C GLN A 190 9.67 -0.33 1.42
N GLY A 191 8.81 -1.18 0.83
CA GLY A 191 8.56 -1.19 -0.61
C GLY A 191 7.96 0.13 -1.10
N ARG A 192 6.91 0.62 -0.43
CA ARG A 192 6.28 1.91 -0.76
C ARG A 192 7.25 3.08 -0.59
N ALA A 193 8.06 3.08 0.46
CA ALA A 193 9.13 4.06 0.64
C ALA A 193 10.14 4.01 -0.51
N SER A 194 10.51 2.83 -1.00
CA SER A 194 11.41 2.68 -2.16
C SER A 194 10.85 3.33 -3.42
N TYR A 195 9.56 3.12 -3.72
CA TYR A 195 8.89 3.76 -4.86
C TYR A 195 8.84 5.28 -4.71
N LEU A 196 8.43 5.79 -3.55
CA LEU A 196 8.40 7.24 -3.29
C LEU A 196 9.80 7.88 -3.42
N ILE A 197 10.85 7.19 -2.96
CA ILE A 197 12.24 7.65 -3.10
C ILE A 197 12.66 7.69 -4.56
N LYS A 198 12.29 6.68 -5.35
CA LYS A 198 12.56 6.65 -6.79
C LYS A 198 11.91 7.86 -7.46
N ASP A 199 10.63 8.09 -7.21
CA ASP A 199 9.87 9.18 -7.81
C ASP A 199 10.40 10.55 -7.37
N ALA A 200 10.68 10.71 -6.07
CA ALA A 200 11.31 11.91 -5.55
C ALA A 200 12.67 12.16 -6.19
N LYS A 201 13.47 11.14 -6.50
CA LYS A 201 14.75 11.32 -7.20
C LYS A 201 14.57 11.72 -8.67
N SER A 202 13.54 11.22 -9.33
CA SER A 202 13.27 11.46 -10.75
C SER A 202 12.85 12.90 -11.08
N PHE A 203 12.22 13.61 -10.15
CA PHE A 203 11.68 14.95 -10.41
C PHE A 203 12.47 16.06 -9.71
N SER A 204 12.52 17.26 -10.30
CA SER A 204 13.10 18.43 -9.63
C SER A 204 12.22 18.90 -8.48
N TRP A 205 12.81 19.62 -7.52
CA TRP A 205 12.02 20.21 -6.44
C TRP A 205 10.98 21.19 -6.96
N GLN A 206 11.37 22.04 -7.90
CA GLN A 206 10.52 23.05 -8.49
C GLN A 206 9.29 22.44 -9.17
N ILE A 207 9.46 21.34 -9.91
CA ILE A 207 8.34 20.65 -10.56
C ILE A 207 7.39 20.07 -9.51
N LEU A 208 7.91 19.44 -8.46
CA LEU A 208 7.07 18.87 -7.40
C LEU A 208 6.31 19.95 -6.61
N GLU A 209 6.98 21.04 -6.29
CA GLU A 209 6.41 22.19 -5.59
C GLU A 209 5.32 22.87 -6.41
N ASP A 210 5.56 23.14 -7.69
CA ASP A 210 4.57 23.72 -8.61
C ASP A 210 3.31 22.85 -8.71
N ASN A 211 3.46 21.53 -8.88
CA ASN A 211 2.32 20.62 -8.94
C ASN A 211 1.51 20.62 -7.63
N VAL A 212 2.16 20.67 -6.47
CA VAL A 212 1.48 20.75 -5.17
C VAL A 212 0.75 22.09 -5.00
N LEU A 213 1.33 23.20 -5.49
CA LEU A 213 0.66 24.51 -5.47
C LEU A 213 -0.55 24.54 -6.41
N ARG A 214 -0.45 23.97 -7.61
CA ARG A 214 -1.58 23.82 -8.55
C ARG A 214 -2.73 23.01 -7.96
N LEU A 215 -2.41 21.94 -7.23
CA LEU A 215 -3.40 21.16 -6.48
C LEU A 215 -4.09 22.00 -5.40
N GLY A 216 -3.33 22.83 -4.68
CA GLY A 216 -3.88 23.74 -3.66
C GLY A 216 -4.81 24.81 -4.25
N ASP A 217 -4.43 25.43 -5.36
CA ASP A 217 -5.28 26.38 -6.09
C ASP A 217 -6.58 25.72 -6.59
N LEU A 218 -6.46 24.50 -7.13
CA LEU A 218 -7.63 23.75 -7.59
C LEU A 218 -8.56 23.36 -6.43
N ASP A 219 -8.02 22.89 -5.29
CA ASP A 219 -8.82 22.59 -4.09
C ASP A 219 -9.59 23.83 -3.60
N TYR A 220 -8.96 25.01 -3.63
CA TYR A 220 -9.61 26.27 -3.29
C TYR A 220 -10.74 26.61 -4.27
N LYS A 221 -10.50 26.51 -5.58
CA LYS A 221 -11.52 26.78 -6.61
C LYS A 221 -12.70 25.82 -6.51
N ILE A 222 -12.47 24.56 -6.19
CA ILE A 222 -13.53 23.57 -5.96
C ILE A 222 -14.34 23.94 -4.72
N LYS A 223 -13.69 24.18 -3.57
CA LYS A 223 -14.38 24.47 -2.30
C LYS A 223 -15.11 25.81 -2.29
N SER A 224 -14.66 26.77 -3.10
CA SER A 224 -15.33 28.06 -3.29
C SER A 224 -16.43 28.03 -4.36
N GLY A 225 -16.66 26.88 -5.02
CA GLY A 225 -17.69 26.72 -6.04
C GLY A 225 -17.36 27.36 -7.39
N GLN A 226 -16.11 27.77 -7.61
CA GLN A 226 -15.66 28.35 -8.89
C GLN A 226 -15.48 27.30 -9.98
N VAL A 227 -15.16 26.07 -9.59
CA VAL A 227 -14.89 24.95 -10.51
C VAL A 227 -15.56 23.69 -9.97
N GLU A 228 -16.25 22.94 -10.82
CA GLU A 228 -16.77 21.62 -10.47
C GLU A 228 -15.62 20.60 -10.44
N ILE A 229 -15.63 19.67 -9.49
CA ILE A 229 -14.46 18.82 -9.21
C ILE A 229 -14.09 17.88 -10.35
N SER A 230 -15.04 17.28 -11.05
CA SER A 230 -14.73 16.42 -12.20
C SER A 230 -14.04 17.20 -13.30
N THR A 231 -14.58 18.38 -13.63
CA THR A 231 -14.02 19.30 -14.63
C THR A 231 -12.62 19.78 -14.20
N GLY A 232 -12.48 20.21 -12.95
CA GLY A 232 -11.22 20.68 -12.41
C GLY A 232 -10.12 19.61 -12.39
N LEU A 233 -10.49 18.37 -12.05
CA LEU A 233 -9.58 17.24 -12.10
C LEU A 233 -9.14 16.94 -13.55
N GLU A 234 -10.06 16.91 -14.51
CA GLU A 234 -9.71 16.72 -15.93
C GLU A 234 -8.76 17.80 -16.44
N PHE A 235 -8.99 19.07 -16.08
CA PHE A 235 -8.08 20.17 -16.41
C PHE A 235 -6.66 19.95 -15.84
N LEU A 236 -6.56 19.49 -14.58
CA LEU A 236 -5.28 19.14 -13.96
C LEU A 236 -4.57 18.00 -14.70
N LEU A 237 -5.31 16.95 -15.06
CA LEU A 237 -4.77 15.73 -15.66
C LEU A 237 -4.29 15.95 -17.09
N PHE A 238 -5.05 16.70 -17.89
CA PHE A 238 -4.81 16.81 -19.32
C PHE A 238 -4.06 18.09 -19.73
N ASN A 239 -3.71 18.96 -18.77
CA ASN A 239 -3.16 20.29 -19.07
C ASN A 239 -3.96 20.98 -20.19
N ILE A 240 -5.29 20.89 -20.15
CA ILE A 240 -6.13 21.63 -21.09
C ILE A 240 -6.02 23.10 -20.66
N ASN A 241 -5.04 23.80 -21.21
CA ASN A 241 -4.97 25.25 -21.10
C ASN A 241 -6.19 25.80 -21.83
N ASN A 242 -7.00 26.58 -21.13
CA ASN A 242 -7.79 27.62 -21.78
C ASN A 242 -6.88 28.82 -22.06
#